data_AF-A0A537F388-F1
#
_entry.id   AF-A0A537F388-F1
#
_cell.length_a   1.000
_cell.length_b   1.000
_cell.length_c   1.000
_cell.angle_alpha   90.00
_cell.angle_beta   90.00
_cell.angle_gamma   90.00
#
_symmetry.space_group_name_H-M   'P 1'
#
loop_
_entity.id
_entity.type
_entity.pdbx_description
1 polymer ?
#
loop_
_entity_poly.entity_id
_entity_poly.type
_entity_poly.pdbx_seq_one_letter_code
_entity_poly.pdbx_strand_id
1 'polypeptide(L)' 'MAQGQADEILSDDGLIEKASLVKPQMAKLFSQLDGFGFPRDVVDVHRAKMLLEEKLLEVKVRVAQSS' A
#
# COMPACT_ATOMS: atom_id res chain seq x y z
N MET A 1 15.59 -11.80 3.96
CA MET A 1 14.47 -11.97 4.91
C MET A 1 14.51 -10.78 5.84
N ALA A 2 13.84 -9.68 5.47
CA ALA A 2 13.82 -8.41 6.23
C ALA A 2 12.77 -7.43 5.68
N GLN A 3 12.41 -7.56 4.39
CA GLN A 3 11.49 -6.65 3.71
C GLN A 3 10.14 -6.52 4.45
N GLY A 4 9.49 -7.64 4.79
CA GLY A 4 8.20 -7.59 5.49
C GLY A 4 8.26 -6.87 6.85
N GLN A 5 9.32 -7.08 7.62
CA GLN A 5 9.48 -6.41 8.91
C GLN A 5 9.77 -4.90 8.75
N ALA A 6 10.53 -4.51 7.74
CA ALA A 6 10.77 -3.10 7.42
C ALA A 6 9.46 -2.42 6.96
N ASP A 7 8.71 -3.08 6.07
CA ASP A 7 7.43 -2.59 5.55
C ASP A 7 6.40 -2.38 6.68
N GLU A 8 6.35 -3.29 7.66
CA GLU A 8 5.53 -3.17 8.87
C GLU A 8 5.94 -1.96 9.72
N ILE A 9 7.23 -1.87 10.09
CA ILE A 9 7.74 -0.78 10.93
C ILE A 9 7.51 0.58 10.27
N LEU A 10 7.72 0.68 8.96
CA LEU A 10 7.61 1.91 8.19
C LEU A 10 6.17 2.26 7.81
N SER A 11 5.18 1.43 8.15
CA SER A 11 3.76 1.70 7.89
C SER A 11 2.93 1.88 9.15
N ASP A 12 3.42 1.41 10.30
CA ASP A 12 2.80 1.54 11.61
C ASP A 12 3.17 2.87 12.28
N ASP A 13 2.17 3.72 12.53
CA ASP A 13 2.39 5.06 13.10
C ASP A 13 3.04 5.01 14.49
N GLY A 14 2.73 4.01 15.31
CA GLY A 14 3.30 3.86 16.64
C GLY A 14 4.75 3.40 16.63
N LEU A 15 5.13 2.55 15.66
CA LEU A 15 6.53 2.13 15.47
C LEU A 15 7.37 3.24 14.84
N ILE A 16 6.83 3.98 13.88
CA ILE A 16 7.48 5.15 13.26
C ILE A 16 7.80 6.20 14.32
N GLU A 17 6.83 6.53 15.19
CA GLU A 17 7.02 7.50 16.27
C GLU A 17 8.11 7.05 17.24
N LYS A 18 8.04 5.80 17.72
CA LYS A 18 9.04 5.23 18.64
C LYS A 18 10.44 5.19 18.04
N ALA A 19 10.55 4.97 16.74
CA ALA A 19 11.82 4.93 16.02
C ALA A 19 12.32 6.32 15.58
N SER A 20 11.57 7.40 15.86
CA SER A 20 11.87 8.76 15.37
C SER A 20 12.05 8.84 13.85
N LEU A 21 11.25 8.07 13.12
CA LEU A 21 11.28 8.02 11.66
C LEU A 21 10.21 8.92 11.05
N VAL A 22 10.38 9.24 9.78
CA VAL A 22 9.35 9.89 8.97
C VAL A 22 8.59 8.83 8.19
N LYS A 23 7.26 8.87 8.25
CA LYS A 23 6.41 7.95 7.47
C LYS A 23 6.68 8.11 5.96
N PRO A 24 7.01 7.03 5.24
CA PRO A 24 7.11 7.06 3.79
C PRO A 24 5.81 7.54 3.15
N GLN A 25 5.93 8.31 2.07
CA GLN A 25 4.76 8.84 1.34
C GLN A 25 3.87 7.73 0.80
N MET A 26 4.45 6.60 0.36
CA MET A 26 3.67 5.45 -0.11
C MET A 26 2.88 4.81 1.03
N ALA A 27 3.46 4.66 2.22
CA ALA A 27 2.77 4.12 3.39
C ALA A 27 1.59 5.02 3.80
N LYS A 28 1.80 6.34 3.75
CA LYS A 28 0.72 7.31 3.98
C LYS A 28 -0.39 7.18 2.93
N LEU A 29 -0.03 7.14 1.65
CA LEU A 29 -1.02 6.98 0.57
C LEU A 29 -1.82 5.68 0.73
N PHE A 30 -1.15 4.55 0.93
CA PHE A 30 -1.81 3.25 1.03
C PHE A 30 -2.65 3.09 2.30
N SER A 31 -2.32 3.80 3.39
CA SER A 31 -3.22 3.89 4.54
C SER A 31 -4.56 4.56 4.21
N GLN A 32 -4.60 5.47 3.22
CA GLN A 32 -5.83 6.14 2.77
C GLN A 32 -6.61 5.33 1.75
N LEU A 33 -6.00 4.28 1.19
CA LEU A 33 -6.59 3.41 0.17
C LEU A 33 -7.17 2.11 0.75
N ASP A 34 -7.09 1.91 2.07
CA ASP A 34 -7.51 0.67 2.73
C ASP A 34 -8.99 0.33 2.49
N GLY A 35 -9.87 1.34 2.42
CA GLY A 35 -11.29 1.21 2.09
C GLY A 35 -11.58 0.66 0.69
N PHE A 36 -10.58 0.64 -0.20
CA PHE A 36 -10.68 0.02 -1.53
C PHE A 36 -10.08 -1.40 -1.58
N GLY A 37 -9.67 -1.95 -0.42
CA GLY A 37 -9.10 -3.28 -0.30
C GLY A 37 -7.62 -3.34 -0.66
N PHE A 38 -6.89 -2.23 -0.55
CA PHE A 38 -5.43 -2.23 -0.68
C PHE A 38 -4.74 -2.59 0.64
N PRO A 39 -3.54 -3.20 0.60
CA PRO A 39 -2.73 -3.44 1.78
C PRO A 39 -2.21 -2.12 2.36
N ARG A 40 -1.98 -2.08 3.69
CA ARG A 40 -1.53 -0.86 4.40
C ARG A 40 -0.01 -0.78 4.59
N ASP A 41 0.69 -1.88 4.37
CA ASP A 41 2.13 -2.07 4.56
C ASP A 41 2.96 -1.76 3.30
N VAL A 42 2.56 -0.79 2.49
CA VAL A 42 3.21 -0.51 1.20
C VAL A 42 4.09 0.73 1.32
N VAL A 43 5.40 0.53 1.31
CA VAL A 43 6.38 1.59 1.58
C VAL A 43 7.15 2.04 0.34
N ASP A 44 7.23 1.19 -0.69
CA ASP A 44 7.98 1.45 -1.92
C ASP A 44 7.07 1.66 -3.14
N VAL A 45 7.61 2.43 -4.10
CA VAL A 45 6.87 2.85 -5.31
C VAL A 45 6.64 1.68 -6.27
N HIS A 46 7.50 0.67 -6.28
CA HIS A 46 7.39 -0.45 -7.21
C HIS A 46 6.22 -1.36 -6.81
N ARG A 47 6.14 -1.77 -5.53
CA ARG A 47 5.00 -2.53 -4.99
C ARG A 47 3.71 -1.73 -5.12
N ALA A 48 3.75 -0.43 -4.84
CA ALA A 48 2.60 0.46 -5.02
C ALA A 48 2.07 0.43 -6.46
N LYS A 49 2.95 0.57 -7.46
CA LYS A 49 2.59 0.52 -8.87
C LYS A 49 1.91 -0.81 -9.22
N MET A 50 2.53 -1.94 -8.86
CA MET A 50 1.99 -3.27 -9.18
C MET A 50 0.57 -3.46 -8.64
N LEU A 51 0.34 -3.10 -7.37
CA LEU A 51 -0.97 -3.23 -6.72
C LEU A 51 -2.03 -2.36 -7.40
N LEU A 52 -1.67 -1.12 -7.76
CA LEU A 52 -2.58 -0.21 -8.46
C LEU A 52 -2.93 -0.73 -9.86
N GLU A 53 -1.95 -1.23 -10.61
CA GLU A 53 -2.17 -1.81 -11.93
C GLU A 53 -3.08 -3.04 -11.85
N GLU A 54 -2.83 -3.95 -10.91
CA GLU A 54 -3.66 -5.13 -10.68
C GLU A 54 -5.11 -4.74 -10.38
N LYS A 55 -5.33 -3.80 -9.46
CA LYS A 55 -6.67 -3.33 -9.11
C LYS A 55 -7.40 -2.70 -10.29
N LEU A 56 -6.70 -1.89 -11.08
CA LEU A 56 -7.29 -1.24 -12.26
C LEU A 56 -7.67 -2.28 -13.34
N LEU A 57 -6.90 -3.35 -13.49
CA LEU A 57 -7.24 -4.45 -14.39
C LEU A 57 -8.49 -5.20 -13.93
N GLU A 58 -8.62 -5.49 -12.63
CA GLU A 58 -9.84 -6.09 -12.07
C GLU A 58 -11.08 -5.25 -12.37
N VAL A 59 -10.98 -3.92 -12.20
CA VAL A 59 -12.09 -3.00 -12.48
C VAL A 59 -12.44 -3.01 -13.97
N LYS A 60 -11.45 -2.98 -14.87
CA LYS A 60 -11.68 -3.06 -16.32
C LYS A 60 -12.44 -4.31 -16.72
N VAL A 61 -12.08 -5.47 -16.16
CA VAL A 61 -12.78 -6.75 -16.42
C VAL A 61 -14.23 -6.67 -15.97
N ARG A 62 -14.50 -6.16 -14.76
CA ARG A 62 -15.88 -6.01 -14.24
C ARG A 62 -16.73 -5.09 -15.11
N VAL A 63 -16.19 -3.96 -15.57
CA VAL A 63 -16.90 -3.02 -16.45
C VAL A 63 -17.24 -3.68 -17.79
N ALA A 64 -16.30 -4.39 -18.41
CA ALA A 64 -16.52 -5.09 -19.68
C ALA A 64 -17.58 -6.21 -19.57
N GLN A 65 -17.69 -6.88 -18.43
CA GLN A 65 -18.73 -7.90 -18.18
C GLN A 65 -20.11 -7.32 -17.86
N SER A 66 -20.17 -6.03 -17.54
CA SER A 66 -21.41 -5.31 -17.21
C SER A 66 -21.97 -4.53 -18.41
N SER A 67 -21.33 -4.63 -19.57
CA SER A 67 -21.65 -3.91 -20.83
C SER A 67 -22.31 -4.81 -21.86
#